data_AF-A0A2K0W9R5-F1
#
_entry.id   AF-A0A2K0W9R5-F1
#
_cell.length_a   1.000
_cell.length_b   1.000
_cell.length_c   1.000
_cell.angle_alpha   90.00
_cell.angle_beta   90.00
_cell.angle_gamma   90.00
#
_symmetry.space_group_name_H-M   'P 1'
#
loop_
_entity.id
_entity.type
_entity.pdbx_description
1 polymer ?
#
loop_
_entity_poly.entity_id
_entity_poly.type
_entity_poly.pdbx_seq_one_letter_code
_entity_poly.pdbx_strand_id
1 'polypeptide(L)'
;MAVVAYSPDSKKCVMTFEYCGGPLTGGCPVYYKVSNDPLDFASATEQPIIPNDGGLNPNGNPRVLWTPEPGMDGKGIFIANGGSREVVFVNTDALDPNGWKAVNVGQWAAYSRDLRVIQTLDDSPAKGQPKLLITNGGNMDCEGNYYNFIADGLVDIPNYPRN
;
A
#
# COMPACT_ATOMS: atom_id res chain seq x y z
N MET A 1 -12.18 -3.63 -6.53
CA MET A 1 -11.21 -4.70 -6.21
C MET A 1 -10.95 -4.73 -4.71
N ALA A 2 -10.73 -5.90 -4.10
CA ALA A 2 -10.36 -6.04 -2.68
C ALA A 2 -9.10 -6.89 -2.52
N VAL A 3 -8.19 -6.47 -1.62
CA VAL A 3 -6.92 -7.17 -1.33
C VAL A 3 -6.74 -7.27 0.18
N VAL A 4 -6.28 -8.43 0.66
CA VAL A 4 -6.10 -8.69 2.10
C VAL A 4 -4.62 -8.86 2.43
N ALA A 5 -4.18 -8.23 3.53
CA ALA A 5 -2.91 -8.49 4.18
C ALA A 5 -3.14 -8.98 5.61
N TYR A 6 -2.27 -9.86 6.10
CA TYR A 6 -2.29 -10.37 7.48
C TYR A 6 -1.05 -9.88 8.22
N SER A 7 -1.24 -9.38 9.44
CA SER A 7 -0.15 -9.08 10.36
C SER A 7 0.08 -10.26 11.31
N PRO A 8 1.26 -10.90 11.31
CA PRO A 8 1.62 -11.87 12.33
C PRO A 8 1.84 -11.24 13.71
N ASP A 9 2.09 -9.93 13.79
CA ASP A 9 2.34 -9.21 15.04
C ASP A 9 1.04 -9.00 15.83
N SER A 10 0.05 -8.32 15.22
CA SER A 10 -1.25 -8.08 15.86
C SER A 10 -2.29 -9.17 15.60
N LYS A 11 -2.01 -10.12 14.71
CA LYS A 11 -2.96 -11.16 14.25
C LYS A 11 -4.22 -10.58 13.60
N LYS A 12 -4.09 -9.41 12.98
CA LYS A 12 -5.16 -8.70 12.27
C LYS A 12 -5.06 -8.93 10.77
N CYS A 13 -6.22 -9.07 10.13
CA CYS A 13 -6.40 -9.02 8.68
C CYS A 13 -6.85 -7.61 8.28
N VAL A 14 -6.18 -7.02 7.30
CA VAL A 14 -6.52 -5.73 6.71
C VAL A 14 -6.94 -5.93 5.28
N MET A 15 -8.18 -5.58 4.95
CA MET A 15 -8.70 -5.62 3.59
C MET A 15 -8.77 -4.20 3.03
N THR A 16 -7.99 -3.87 2.00
CA THR A 16 -8.17 -2.64 1.23
C THR A 16 -9.13 -2.85 0.07
N PHE A 17 -9.89 -1.82 -0.26
CA PHE A 17 -10.81 -1.81 -1.40
C PHE A 17 -11.06 -0.37 -1.89
N GLU A 18 -11.49 -0.25 -3.14
CA GLU A 18 -11.93 1.04 -3.69
C GLU A 18 -13.42 1.25 -3.40
N TYR A 19 -13.79 2.42 -2.90
CA TYR A 19 -15.17 2.73 -2.56
C TYR A 19 -15.72 3.84 -3.47
N CYS A 20 -16.13 3.45 -4.68
CA CYS A 20 -16.82 4.33 -5.63
C CYS A 20 -18.19 4.76 -5.08
N GLY A 21 -18.46 6.06 -5.02
CA GLY A 21 -19.72 6.59 -4.47
C GLY A 21 -19.83 6.50 -2.94
N GLY A 22 -18.72 6.24 -2.24
CA GLY A 22 -18.67 6.27 -0.79
C GLY A 22 -18.71 7.70 -0.21
N PRO A 23 -18.58 7.85 1.12
CA PRO A 23 -18.67 9.14 1.81
C PRO A 23 -17.62 10.17 1.37
N LEU A 24 -16.42 9.70 1.02
CA LEU A 24 -15.40 10.57 0.41
C LEU A 24 -15.74 10.78 -1.07
N THR A 25 -16.02 12.03 -1.43
CA THR A 25 -16.34 12.42 -2.80
C THR A 25 -15.08 12.46 -3.68
N GLY A 26 -15.23 12.12 -4.96
CA GLY A 26 -14.16 12.20 -5.96
C GLY A 26 -13.59 10.82 -6.32
N GLY A 27 -14.05 10.27 -7.44
CA GLY A 27 -13.62 8.96 -7.95
C GLY A 27 -14.00 7.79 -7.03
N CYS A 28 -13.06 6.87 -6.83
CA CYS A 28 -13.18 5.70 -5.96
C CYS A 28 -12.05 5.67 -4.92
N PRO A 29 -12.14 6.48 -3.83
CA PRO A 29 -11.10 6.52 -2.81
C PRO A 29 -10.82 5.15 -2.21
N VAL A 30 -9.59 4.92 -1.77
CA VAL A 30 -9.21 3.66 -1.13
C VAL A 30 -9.59 3.68 0.34
N TYR A 31 -10.32 2.65 0.74
CA TYR A 31 -10.70 2.36 2.11
C TYR A 31 -10.06 1.05 2.56
N TYR A 32 -10.07 0.84 3.87
CA TYR A 32 -9.70 -0.43 4.48
C TYR A 32 -10.69 -0.84 5.57
N LYS A 33 -10.76 -2.14 5.82
CA LYS A 33 -11.41 -2.74 6.99
C LYS A 33 -10.38 -3.57 7.75
N VAL A 34 -10.53 -3.64 9.07
CA VAL A 34 -9.68 -4.42 9.96
C VAL A 34 -10.54 -5.47 10.65
N SER A 35 -10.13 -6.72 10.60
CA SER A 35 -10.80 -7.83 11.27
C SER A 35 -9.76 -8.75 11.91
N ASN A 36 -10.15 -9.49 12.96
CA ASN A 36 -9.34 -10.59 13.49
C ASN A 36 -9.62 -11.92 12.75
N ASP A 37 -10.66 -11.97 11.93
CA ASP A 37 -11.06 -13.11 11.11
C ASP A 37 -11.15 -12.67 9.64
N PRO A 38 -10.38 -13.27 8.70
CA PRO A 38 -10.45 -12.91 7.29
C PRO A 38 -11.83 -13.17 6.64
N LEU A 39 -12.74 -13.85 7.33
CA LEU A 39 -14.10 -14.13 6.85
C LEU A 39 -15.15 -13.14 7.39
N ASP A 40 -14.80 -12.28 8.36
CA ASP A 40 -15.74 -11.36 9.02
C ASP A 40 -15.43 -9.87 8.76
N PHE A 41 -15.17 -9.49 7.50
CA PHE A 41 -15.04 -8.08 7.14
C PHE A 41 -16.39 -7.35 7.01
N ALA A 42 -17.50 -8.06 6.94
CA ALA A 42 -18.82 -7.45 6.79
C ALA A 42 -19.22 -6.64 8.03
N SER A 43 -18.83 -7.11 9.23
CA SER A 43 -19.09 -6.45 10.51
C SER A 43 -18.12 -5.30 10.82
N ALA A 44 -16.96 -5.27 10.16
CA ALA A 44 -15.92 -4.28 10.39
C ALA A 44 -16.28 -2.91 9.78
N THR A 45 -15.92 -1.83 10.49
CA THR A 45 -16.10 -0.46 10.00
C THR A 45 -15.07 -0.13 8.91
N GLU A 46 -15.55 0.38 7.78
CA GLU A 46 -14.69 0.96 6.75
C GLU A 46 -14.01 2.26 7.20
N GLN A 47 -12.72 2.39 6.90
CA GLN A 47 -11.91 3.56 7.19
C GLN A 47 -11.21 4.03 5.91
N PRO A 48 -11.21 5.33 5.58
CA PRO A 48 -10.47 5.83 4.43
C PRO A 48 -8.96 5.86 4.72
N ILE A 49 -8.13 5.65 3.70
CA ILE A 49 -6.70 5.96 3.80
C ILE A 49 -6.51 7.45 3.50
N ILE A 50 -6.19 8.24 4.52
CA ILE A 50 -5.94 9.68 4.40
C ILE A 50 -4.56 9.97 4.98
N PRO A 51 -3.60 10.50 4.19
CA PRO A 51 -2.29 10.83 4.72
C PRO A 51 -2.39 12.03 5.67
N ASN A 52 -1.65 11.99 6.77
CA ASN A 52 -1.72 13.01 7.83
C ASN A 52 -0.90 14.28 7.55
N ASP A 53 -0.29 14.39 6.37
CA ASP A 53 0.44 15.56 5.90
C ASP A 53 -0.43 16.51 5.03
N GLY A 54 -1.73 16.21 4.90
CA GLY A 54 -2.65 16.94 4.02
C GLY A 54 -2.49 16.60 2.54
N GLY A 55 -1.71 15.58 2.21
CA GLY A 55 -1.55 15.06 0.86
C GLY A 55 -2.84 14.43 0.31
N LEU A 56 -2.84 14.15 -0.99
CA LEU A 56 -3.98 13.52 -1.65
C LEU A 56 -4.10 12.05 -1.25
N ASN A 57 -5.30 11.63 -0.85
CA ASN A 57 -5.62 10.24 -0.62
C ASN A 57 -5.46 9.38 -1.89
N PRO A 58 -5.20 8.06 -1.74
CA PRO A 58 -5.21 7.14 -2.86
C PRO A 58 -6.62 6.91 -3.38
N ASN A 59 -6.70 6.65 -4.68
CA ASN A 59 -7.93 6.38 -5.43
C ASN A 59 -7.68 5.22 -6.40
N GLY A 60 -8.66 4.32 -6.50
CA GLY A 60 -8.68 3.19 -7.44
C GLY A 60 -7.74 2.04 -7.08
N ASN A 61 -8.19 0.82 -7.33
CA ASN A 61 -7.37 -0.39 -7.56
C ASN A 61 -6.25 -0.60 -6.52
N PRO A 62 -6.59 -0.66 -5.22
CA PRO A 62 -5.59 -0.66 -4.18
C PRO A 62 -4.85 -1.99 -4.06
N ARG A 63 -3.63 -1.88 -3.54
CA ARG A 63 -2.88 -2.98 -2.95
C ARG A 63 -2.55 -2.68 -1.50
N VAL A 64 -2.43 -3.72 -0.68
CA VAL A 64 -1.87 -3.65 0.67
C VAL A 64 -0.97 -4.85 0.93
N LEU A 65 0.09 -4.64 1.70
CA LEU A 65 0.89 -5.70 2.30
C LEU A 65 1.26 -5.34 3.73
N TRP A 66 1.65 -6.36 4.48
CA TRP A 66 2.32 -6.21 5.78
C TRP A 66 3.77 -6.69 5.65
N THR A 67 4.69 -6.03 6.33
CA THR A 67 6.11 -6.42 6.40
C THR A 67 6.72 -6.02 7.75
N PRO A 68 7.73 -6.77 8.25
CA PRO A 68 8.59 -6.25 9.31
C PRO A 68 9.17 -4.89 8.91
N GLU A 69 9.23 -3.98 9.87
CA GLU A 69 9.79 -2.65 9.66
C GLU A 69 11.33 -2.71 9.75
N PRO A 70 12.07 -2.22 8.73
CA PRO A 70 13.52 -2.23 8.75
C PRO A 70 14.12 -1.57 10.00
N GLY A 71 14.95 -2.31 10.72
CA GLY A 71 15.64 -1.81 11.92
C GLY A 71 14.76 -1.71 13.17
N MET A 72 13.55 -2.27 13.16
CA MET A 72 12.73 -2.40 14.37
C MET A 72 12.34 -3.86 14.64
N ASP A 73 13.08 -4.49 15.54
CA ASP A 73 12.85 -5.88 15.91
C ASP A 73 11.43 -6.10 16.48
N GLY A 74 10.74 -7.10 15.91
CA GLY A 74 9.41 -7.52 16.36
C GLY A 74 8.29 -6.52 16.10
N LYS A 75 8.47 -5.59 15.15
CA LYS A 75 7.45 -4.63 14.75
C LYS A 75 7.32 -4.56 13.24
N GLY A 76 6.08 -4.64 12.76
CA GLY A 76 5.74 -4.46 11.36
C GLY A 76 5.00 -3.17 11.03
N ILE A 77 4.84 -2.98 9.73
CA ILE A 77 4.10 -1.89 9.10
C ILE A 77 3.20 -2.44 8.00
N PHE A 78 2.11 -1.72 7.76
CA PHE A 78 1.29 -1.88 6.57
C PHE A 78 1.72 -0.86 5.52
N ILE A 79 1.86 -1.33 4.27
CA ILE A 79 2.14 -0.49 3.11
C ILE A 79 1.00 -0.68 2.12
N ALA A 80 0.34 0.41 1.77
CA ALA A 80 -0.77 0.44 0.84
C ALA A 80 -0.50 1.38 -0.34
N ASN A 81 -1.22 1.18 -1.43
CA ASN A 81 -1.25 2.11 -2.55
C ASN A 81 -2.66 2.22 -3.14
N GLY A 82 -2.79 3.10 -4.13
CA GLY A 82 -3.87 3.08 -5.12
C GLY A 82 -3.31 3.44 -6.50
N GLY A 83 -4.13 3.33 -7.53
CA GLY A 83 -3.68 3.54 -8.91
C GLY A 83 -3.38 4.99 -9.29
N SER A 84 -3.84 5.95 -8.48
CA SER A 84 -3.79 7.39 -8.79
C SER A 84 -2.62 8.16 -8.18
N ARG A 85 -1.72 7.49 -7.43
CA ARG A 85 -0.63 8.14 -6.67
C ARG A 85 0.69 7.40 -6.84
N GLU A 86 1.77 8.16 -6.98
CA GLU A 86 3.13 7.63 -7.11
C GLU A 86 3.68 7.14 -5.76
N VAL A 87 3.33 7.85 -4.68
CA VAL A 87 3.68 7.49 -3.30
C VAL A 87 3.05 6.17 -2.87
N VAL A 88 3.61 5.57 -1.83
CA VAL A 88 2.93 4.56 -1.01
C VAL A 88 2.45 5.19 0.29
N PHE A 89 1.45 4.56 0.92
CA PHE A 89 0.88 4.99 2.18
C PHE A 89 1.28 3.97 3.24
N VAL A 90 1.93 4.43 4.31
CA VAL A 90 2.47 3.56 5.36
C VAL A 90 1.74 3.83 6.67
N ASN A 91 1.40 2.77 7.40
CA ASN A 91 0.89 2.85 8.77
C ASN A 91 1.60 1.80 9.63
N THR A 92 1.70 2.08 10.92
CA THR A 92 2.13 1.08 11.90
C THR A 92 1.12 -0.06 12.02
N ASP A 93 1.53 -1.16 12.63
CA ASP A 93 0.66 -2.30 12.93
C ASP A 93 -0.56 -1.95 13.82
N ALA A 94 -0.51 -0.80 14.52
CA ALA A 94 -1.64 -0.29 15.29
C ALA A 94 -2.81 0.19 14.41
N LEU A 95 -2.54 0.53 13.14
CA LEU A 95 -3.54 0.99 12.16
C LEU A 95 -4.38 2.19 12.63
N ASP A 96 -3.74 3.16 13.31
CA ASP A 96 -4.39 4.43 13.65
C ASP A 96 -4.93 5.09 12.37
N PRO A 97 -6.24 5.39 12.26
CA PRO A 97 -6.80 6.06 11.09
C PRO A 97 -6.12 7.39 10.74
N ASN A 98 -5.57 8.11 11.73
CA ASN A 98 -4.80 9.35 11.53
C ASN A 98 -3.29 9.09 11.35
N GLY A 99 -2.89 7.82 11.34
CA GLY A 99 -1.52 7.37 11.29
C GLY A 99 -0.95 7.19 9.90
N TRP A 100 -1.76 7.24 8.83
CA TRP A 100 -1.25 7.02 7.47
C TRP A 100 -0.30 8.13 7.03
N LYS A 101 0.85 7.76 6.47
CA LYS A 101 1.87 8.68 5.97
C LYS A 101 2.21 8.38 4.52
N ALA A 102 2.29 9.41 3.69
CA ALA A 102 2.75 9.27 2.31
C ALA A 102 4.28 9.15 2.29
N VAL A 103 4.80 8.19 1.54
CA VAL A 103 6.24 7.98 1.34
C VAL A 103 6.53 7.91 -0.15
N ASN A 104 7.43 8.76 -0.62
CA ASN A 104 7.90 8.73 -2.00
C ASN A 104 8.84 7.53 -2.19
N VAL A 105 8.54 6.71 -3.21
CA VAL A 105 9.29 5.50 -3.56
C VAL A 105 9.93 5.61 -4.95
N GLY A 106 9.83 6.76 -5.62
CA GLY A 106 10.43 6.97 -6.94
C GLY A 106 9.86 6.07 -8.05
N GLN A 107 8.59 5.66 -7.93
CA GLN A 107 7.90 4.82 -8.92
C GLN A 107 6.59 5.48 -9.36
N TRP A 108 6.28 5.35 -10.65
CA TRP A 108 5.08 5.93 -11.25
C TRP A 108 3.79 5.30 -10.72
N ALA A 109 2.70 6.08 -10.75
CA ALA A 109 1.36 5.62 -10.48
C ALA A 109 0.87 4.72 -11.63
N ALA A 110 0.12 3.67 -11.30
CA ALA A 110 -0.38 2.73 -12.29
C ALA A 110 -1.58 1.94 -11.79
N TYR A 111 -2.43 1.53 -12.73
CA TYR A 111 -3.61 0.73 -12.45
C TYR A 111 -3.23 -0.58 -11.77
N SER A 112 -3.79 -0.82 -10.58
CA SER A 112 -3.57 -2.04 -9.78
C SER A 112 -2.09 -2.38 -9.53
N ARG A 113 -1.23 -1.36 -9.36
CA ARG A 113 0.21 -1.48 -9.08
C ARG A 113 0.48 -2.47 -7.94
N ASP A 114 1.24 -3.53 -8.22
CA ASP A 114 1.53 -4.58 -7.24
C ASP A 114 2.57 -4.12 -6.23
N LEU A 115 2.47 -4.65 -5.01
CA LEU A 115 3.47 -4.51 -3.97
C LEU A 115 3.85 -5.90 -3.49
N ARG A 116 5.15 -6.17 -3.42
CA ARG A 116 5.68 -7.43 -2.90
C ARG A 116 7.00 -7.21 -2.18
N VAL A 117 7.17 -7.82 -1.01
CA VAL A 117 8.51 -7.93 -0.41
C VAL A 117 9.23 -9.09 -1.07
N ILE A 118 10.46 -8.84 -1.54
CA ILE A 118 11.31 -9.88 -2.10
C ILE A 118 12.62 -9.98 -1.31
N GLN A 119 13.07 -11.22 -1.10
CA GLN A 119 14.38 -11.51 -0.55
C GLN A 119 15.42 -11.36 -1.65
N THR A 120 16.50 -10.62 -1.39
CA THR A 120 17.61 -10.48 -2.34
C THR A 120 18.71 -11.49 -2.03
N LEU A 121 19.56 -11.76 -3.01
CA LEU A 121 20.73 -12.63 -2.84
C LEU A 121 21.84 -11.90 -2.07
N ASP A 122 22.66 -12.64 -1.34
CA ASP A 122 23.77 -12.11 -0.53
C ASP A 122 24.83 -11.37 -1.38
N ASP A 123 25.03 -11.80 -2.62
CA ASP A 123 25.97 -11.20 -3.56
C ASP A 123 25.40 -9.99 -4.33
N SER A 124 24.08 -9.76 -4.26
CA SER A 124 23.42 -8.61 -4.88
C SER A 124 23.90 -7.26 -4.29
N PRO A 125 23.63 -6.13 -4.96
CA PRO A 125 23.87 -4.80 -4.37
C PRO A 125 23.16 -4.57 -3.03
N ALA A 126 22.05 -5.27 -2.80
CA ALA A 126 21.27 -5.23 -1.58
C ALA A 126 21.83 -6.12 -0.45
N LYS A 127 22.85 -6.96 -0.71
CA LYS A 127 23.55 -7.77 0.31
C LYS A 127 22.61 -8.61 1.19
N GLY A 128 21.68 -9.32 0.56
CA GLY A 128 20.71 -10.17 1.26
C GLY A 128 19.66 -9.38 2.05
N GLN A 129 19.58 -8.05 1.91
CA GLN A 129 18.51 -7.29 2.55
C GLN A 129 17.20 -7.42 1.74
N PRO A 130 16.05 -7.65 2.39
CA PRO A 130 14.77 -7.65 1.72
C PRO A 130 14.46 -6.26 1.13
N LYS A 131 13.74 -6.25 0.01
CA LYS A 131 13.38 -5.04 -0.73
C LYS A 131 11.90 -5.04 -1.09
N LEU A 132 11.35 -3.86 -1.31
CA LEU A 132 10.00 -3.70 -1.84
C LEU A 132 10.07 -3.69 -3.37
N LEU A 133 9.52 -4.73 -3.98
CA LEU A 133 9.24 -4.79 -5.40
C LEU A 133 7.89 -4.12 -5.67
N ILE A 134 7.90 -3.16 -6.60
CA ILE A 134 6.72 -2.45 -7.08
C ILE A 134 6.62 -2.73 -8.57
N THR A 135 5.56 -3.41 -9.00
CA THR A 135 5.37 -3.75 -10.42
C THR A 135 4.16 -3.04 -10.99
N ASN A 136 4.25 -2.63 -12.25
CA ASN A 136 3.15 -1.97 -12.93
C ASN A 136 3.03 -2.36 -14.39
N GLY A 137 1.81 -2.19 -14.94
CA GLY A 137 1.51 -2.39 -16.36
C GLY A 137 0.90 -1.16 -17.04
N GLY A 138 1.11 0.04 -16.49
CA GLY A 138 0.50 1.28 -16.97
C GLY A 138 -0.91 1.56 -16.42
N ASN A 139 -1.67 2.40 -17.12
CA ASN A 139 -3.00 2.86 -16.69
C ASN A 139 -4.09 2.56 -17.73
N MET A 140 -5.35 2.54 -17.28
CA MET A 140 -6.51 2.43 -18.16
C MET A 140 -6.72 3.71 -18.98
N ASP A 141 -7.50 3.60 -20.05
CA ASP A 141 -7.90 4.72 -20.93
C ASP A 141 -6.71 5.51 -21.52
N CYS A 142 -5.62 4.77 -21.74
CA CYS A 142 -4.41 5.21 -22.43
C CYS A 142 -4.69 5.41 -23.93
N GLU A 143 -5.01 6.64 -24.34
CA GLU A 143 -5.18 7.03 -25.75
C GLU A 143 -4.16 8.09 -26.20
N GLY A 144 -3.80 8.08 -27.50
CA GLY A 144 -2.91 9.07 -28.10
C GLY A 144 -1.44 8.92 -27.66
N ASN A 145 -0.86 9.98 -27.09
CA ASN A 145 0.54 10.02 -26.65
C ASN A 145 0.76 9.48 -25.22
N TYR A 146 -0.21 8.70 -24.71
CA TYR A 146 -0.07 7.93 -23.48
C TYR A 146 0.56 6.59 -23.82
N TYR A 147 1.62 6.19 -23.11
CA TYR A 147 2.31 4.94 -23.37
C TYR A 147 2.35 4.11 -22.10
N ASN A 148 1.74 2.94 -22.15
CA ASN A 148 1.86 1.94 -21.11
C ASN A 148 3.13 1.12 -21.32
N PHE A 149 3.86 0.92 -20.23
CA PHE A 149 4.99 0.01 -20.17
C PHE A 149 4.81 -0.92 -18.97
N ILE A 150 5.32 -2.14 -19.09
CA ILE A 150 5.56 -2.96 -17.91
C ILE A 150 6.89 -2.49 -17.33
N ALA A 151 6.86 -2.03 -16.09
CA ALA A 151 8.06 -1.60 -15.38
C ALA A 151 8.02 -2.05 -13.92
N ASP A 152 9.19 -2.46 -13.45
CA ASP A 152 9.40 -2.94 -12.09
C ASP A 152 10.42 -2.04 -11.40
N GLY A 153 10.09 -1.63 -10.18
CA GLY A 153 10.97 -0.89 -9.28
C GLY A 153 11.36 -1.77 -8.11
N LEU A 154 12.66 -1.83 -7.81
CA LEU A 154 13.15 -2.42 -6.57
C LEU A 154 13.68 -1.33 -5.66
N VAL A 155 13.00 -1.11 -4.53
CA VAL A 155 13.30 -0.02 -3.60
C VAL A 155 13.50 -0.54 -2.18
N ASP A 156 14.07 0.29 -1.33
CA ASP A 156 14.11 0.00 0.10
C ASP A 156 12.70 -0.08 0.66
N ILE A 157 12.46 -1.02 1.58
CA ILE A 157 11.21 -1.06 2.32
C ILE A 157 11.14 0.24 3.14
N PRO A 158 10.08 1.06 3.00
CA PRO A 158 9.97 2.31 3.72
C PRO A 158 9.83 2.03 5.23
N ASN A 159 10.43 2.87 6.06
CA ASN A 159 10.09 2.90 7.49
C ASN A 159 8.84 3.75 7.71
N TYR A 160 8.16 3.54 8.83
CA TYR A 160 7.14 4.46 9.28
C TYR A 160 7.80 5.77 9.72
N PRO A 161 7.49 6.92 9.09
CA PRO A 161 8.12 8.18 9.50
C PRO A 161 7.72 8.51 10.95
N ARG A 162 8.70 8.64 11.85
CA ARG A 162 8.51 9.09 13.23
C ARG A 162 9.33 10.37 13.37
N ASN A 163 8.68 11.52 13.17
CA ASN A 163 9.31 12.80 13.48
C ASN A 163 9.46 12.93 15.00
#